data_AF-A0A1M6HW78-F1
#
_entry.id   AF-A0A1M6HW78-F1
#
_cell.length_a   1.000
_cell.length_b   1.000
_cell.length_c   1.000
_cell.angle_alpha   90.00
_cell.angle_beta   90.00
_cell.angle_gamma   90.00
#
_symmetry.space_group_name_H-M   'P 1'
#
loop_
_entity.id
_entity.type
_entity.pdbx_description
1 polymer ?
#
loop_
_entity_poly.entity_id
_entity_poly.type
_entity_poly.pdbx_seq_one_letter_code
_entity_poly.pdbx_strand_id
1 'polypeptide(L)'
;MAKVFLIEDEIVHYSFKGINIIGLPRMACLPSCLVNLHYEVFISNIRIIFYLFIDEEDVRGIFCYNINSLSKVEFFIDENGGQRVRFIIDDKYYNMQISEKNVEKIKKFLNINNTLELALT
;
A
#
# COMPACT_ATOMS: atom_id res chain seq x y z
N MET A 1 -8.25 -16.80 5.45
CA MET A 1 -6.99 -16.68 4.66
C MET A 1 -7.34 -16.46 3.19
N ALA A 2 -7.18 -15.25 2.65
CA ALA A 2 -7.44 -14.98 1.24
C ALA A 2 -6.39 -15.70 0.37
N LYS A 3 -6.84 -16.53 -0.57
CA LYS A 3 -5.94 -17.13 -1.56
C LYS A 3 -5.66 -16.08 -2.64
N VAL A 4 -4.42 -15.57 -2.69
CA VAL A 4 -3.97 -14.72 -3.80
C VAL A 4 -3.86 -15.61 -5.03
N PHE A 5 -4.77 -15.46 -5.99
CA PHE A 5 -4.68 -16.14 -7.28
C PHE A 5 -3.64 -15.40 -8.14
N LEU A 6 -2.44 -15.97 -8.24
CA LEU A 6 -1.44 -15.50 -9.20
C LEU A 6 -1.91 -15.83 -10.61
N ILE A 7 -1.78 -14.86 -11.51
CA ILE A 7 -1.98 -15.09 -12.94
C ILE A 7 -0.70 -15.77 -13.48
N GLU A 8 -0.81 -16.50 -14.59
CA GLU A 8 0.36 -17.04 -15.30
C GLU A 8 1.40 -15.92 -15.53
N ASP A 9 2.68 -16.22 -15.26
CA ASP A 9 3.82 -15.28 -15.31
C ASP A 9 3.83 -14.13 -14.28
N GLU A 10 2.90 -14.11 -13.32
CA GLU A 10 2.92 -13.15 -12.23
C GLU A 10 3.91 -13.56 -11.13
N ILE A 11 4.92 -12.72 -10.90
CA ILE A 11 5.91 -12.88 -9.82
C ILE A 11 5.70 -11.75 -8.82
N VAL A 12 5.29 -12.11 -7.60
CA VAL A 12 5.26 -11.18 -6.46
C VAL A 12 6.69 -10.88 -6.05
N HIS A 13 7.12 -9.63 -6.21
CA HIS A 13 8.45 -9.19 -5.80
C HIS A 13 8.47 -8.72 -4.34
N TYR A 14 7.39 -8.09 -3.90
CA TYR A 14 7.29 -7.56 -2.54
C TYR A 14 5.89 -7.70 -1.97
N SER A 15 5.84 -7.98 -0.66
CA SER A 15 4.64 -7.77 0.13
C SER A 15 4.97 -7.13 1.48
N PHE A 16 4.04 -6.34 2.00
CA PHE A 16 4.14 -5.80 3.36
C PHE A 16 2.75 -5.63 3.98
N LYS A 17 2.74 -5.71 5.32
CA LYS A 17 1.54 -5.53 6.14
C LYS A 17 1.65 -4.26 6.97
N GLY A 18 0.52 -3.68 7.31
CA GLY A 18 0.44 -2.55 8.24
C GLY A 18 -0.97 -2.29 8.70
N ILE A 19 -1.13 -1.19 9.42
CA ILE A 19 -2.41 -0.71 9.96
C ILE A 19 -2.67 0.72 9.47
N ASN A 20 -3.95 1.07 9.33
CA ASN A 20 -4.43 2.42 9.03
C ASN A 20 -3.95 2.95 7.65
N ILE A 21 -4.62 2.51 6.59
CA ILE A 21 -4.47 3.06 5.24
C ILE A 21 -5.36 4.30 5.05
N ILE A 22 -4.79 5.39 4.54
CA ILE A 22 -5.52 6.63 4.23
C ILE A 22 -5.60 6.76 2.70
N GLY A 23 -6.79 7.05 2.18
CA GLY A 23 -7.03 7.18 0.72
C GLY A 23 -7.87 6.06 0.09
N LEU A 24 -8.51 5.22 0.90
CA LEU A 24 -9.50 4.26 0.40
C LEU A 24 -10.73 4.97 -0.18
N PRO A 25 -11.34 4.45 -1.25
CA PRO A 25 -12.61 4.98 -1.75
C PRO A 25 -13.66 4.98 -0.62
N ARG A 26 -14.48 6.04 -0.54
CA ARG A 26 -15.45 6.30 0.55
C ARG A 26 -16.36 5.10 0.92
N MET A 27 -16.55 4.13 0.02
CA MET A 27 -17.26 2.88 0.31
C MET A 27 -16.59 1.95 1.34
N ALA A 28 -15.31 2.19 1.70
CA ALA A 28 -14.60 1.42 2.74
C ALA A 28 -14.61 2.10 4.13
N CYS A 29 -15.22 3.30 4.27
CA CYS A 29 -15.36 3.97 5.56
C CYS A 29 -16.50 3.33 6.36
N LEU A 30 -16.16 2.54 7.38
CA LEU A 30 -17.16 2.11 8.36
C LEU A 30 -17.52 3.27 9.30
N PRO A 31 -18.79 3.38 9.72
CA PRO A 31 -19.31 4.53 10.45
C PRO A 31 -18.87 4.61 11.94
N SER A 32 -17.90 3.80 12.38
CA SER A 32 -17.33 3.87 13.72
C SER A 32 -15.83 4.19 13.65
N CYS A 33 -15.43 5.28 14.30
CA CYS A 33 -14.10 5.90 14.23
C CYS A 33 -12.93 5.09 14.84
N LEU A 34 -13.03 3.77 15.02
CA LEU A 34 -12.01 2.96 15.70
C LEU A 34 -11.87 1.54 15.09
N VAL A 35 -12.10 1.39 13.80
CA VAL A 35 -11.81 0.10 13.14
C VAL A 35 -10.32 0.05 12.81
N ASN A 36 -9.59 -0.84 13.49
CA ASN A 36 -8.22 -1.20 13.11
C ASN A 36 -8.28 -1.86 11.72
N LEU A 37 -8.10 -1.05 10.68
CA LEU A 37 -8.00 -1.54 9.31
C LEU A 37 -6.57 -1.99 9.08
N HIS A 38 -6.39 -3.30 9.06
CA HIS A 38 -5.13 -3.90 8.64
C HIS A 38 -5.11 -3.95 7.12
N TYR A 39 -3.94 -3.75 6.53
CA TYR A 39 -3.75 -3.95 5.10
C TYR A 39 -2.57 -4.86 4.82
N GLU A 40 -2.64 -5.52 3.68
CA GLU A 40 -1.51 -6.20 3.06
C GLU A 40 -1.40 -5.75 1.62
N VAL A 41 -0.23 -5.26 1.24
CA VAL A 41 0.06 -4.84 -0.13
C VAL A 41 0.95 -5.88 -0.77
N PHE A 42 0.61 -6.28 -1.99
CA PHE A 42 1.45 -7.09 -2.86
C PHE A 42 1.83 -6.28 -4.09
N ILE A 43 3.11 -6.28 -4.44
CA ILE A 43 3.64 -5.63 -5.64
C ILE A 43 4.29 -6.73 -6.48
N SER A 44 3.74 -6.96 -7.66
CA SER A 44 4.27 -7.90 -8.66
C SER A 44 4.80 -7.15 -9.89
N ASN A 45 5.36 -7.91 -10.83
CA ASN A 45 5.71 -7.43 -12.16
C ASN A 45 4.49 -7.04 -13.01
N ILE A 46 3.26 -7.37 -12.59
CA ILE A 46 2.03 -7.13 -13.36
C ILE A 46 1.09 -6.15 -12.64
N ARG A 47 0.99 -6.21 -11.31
CA ARG A 47 -0.03 -5.46 -10.55
C ARG A 47 0.39 -5.11 -9.13
N ILE A 48 -0.31 -4.12 -8.58
CA ILE A 48 -0.34 -3.82 -7.15
C ILE A 48 -1.69 -4.26 -6.60
N ILE A 49 -1.68 -5.07 -5.53
CA ILE A 49 -2.87 -5.57 -4.87
C ILE A 49 -2.90 -5.07 -3.44
N PHE A 50 -4.01 -4.46 -3.03
CA PHE A 50 -4.29 -4.04 -1.66
C PHE A 50 -5.37 -4.95 -1.08
N TYR A 51 -5.02 -5.73 -0.06
CA TYR A 51 -5.96 -6.43 0.79
C TYR A 51 -6.27 -5.57 2.00
N LEU A 52 -7.55 -5.48 2.36
CA LEU A 52 -8.01 -4.85 3.60
C LEU A 52 -8.67 -5.86 4.49
N PHE A 53 -8.30 -5.83 5.77
CA PHE A 53 -8.81 -6.69 6.81
C PHE A 53 -9.34 -5.85 7.97
N ILE A 54 -10.39 -6.33 8.63
CA ILE A 54 -10.79 -5.89 9.97
C ILE A 54 -10.36 -6.96 10.96
N ASP A 55 -9.76 -6.53 12.07
CA ASP A 55 -9.31 -7.41 13.15
C ASP A 55 -8.47 -8.59 12.66
N GLU A 56 -7.66 -8.37 11.62
CA GLU A 56 -6.76 -9.35 10.96
C GLU A 56 -7.42 -10.59 10.32
N GLU A 57 -8.72 -10.80 10.50
CA GLU A 57 -9.40 -12.02 10.07
C GLU A 57 -10.43 -11.79 8.95
N ASP A 58 -11.11 -10.64 8.96
CA ASP A 58 -12.22 -10.35 8.04
C ASP A 58 -11.77 -9.54 6.82
N VAL A 59 -11.62 -10.19 5.67
CA VAL A 59 -11.30 -9.51 4.40
C VAL A 59 -12.48 -8.63 3.98
N ARG A 60 -12.28 -7.31 3.95
CA ARG A 60 -13.32 -6.34 3.56
C ARG A 60 -13.19 -5.82 2.14
N GLY A 61 -12.00 -5.91 1.58
CA GLY A 61 -11.74 -5.35 0.26
C GLY A 61 -10.48 -5.91 -0.36
N ILE A 62 -10.54 -6.13 -1.67
CA ILE A 62 -9.39 -6.43 -2.51
C ILE A 62 -9.41 -5.40 -3.63
N PHE A 63 -8.37 -4.57 -3.70
CA PHE A 63 -8.20 -3.62 -4.79
C PHE A 63 -6.99 -4.04 -5.61
N CYS A 64 -7.18 -4.19 -6.91
CA CYS A 64 -6.16 -4.68 -7.83
C CYS A 64 -5.98 -3.65 -8.95
N TYR A 65 -4.74 -3.21 -9.14
CA TYR A 65 -4.38 -2.22 -10.16
C TYR A 65 -3.24 -2.75 -11.01
N ASN A 66 -3.27 -2.50 -12.31
CA ASN A 66 -2.14 -2.80 -13.18
C ASN A 66 -0.92 -1.98 -12.73
N ILE A 67 0.28 -2.57 -12.73
CA ILE A 67 1.50 -1.86 -12.33
C ILE A 67 1.75 -0.62 -13.21
N ASN A 68 1.31 -0.66 -14.47
CA ASN A 68 1.41 0.46 -15.41
C ASN A 68 0.47 1.63 -15.08
N SER A 69 -0.54 1.42 -14.22
CA SER A 69 -1.39 2.49 -13.68
C SER A 69 -0.70 3.29 -12.57
N LEU A 70 0.47 2.84 -12.09
CA LEU A 70 1.23 3.53 -11.07
C LEU A 70 1.92 4.77 -11.66
N SER A 71 1.35 5.93 -11.37
CA SER A 71 1.88 7.21 -11.87
C SER A 71 3.08 7.72 -11.06
N LYS A 72 3.04 7.53 -9.73
CA LYS A 72 4.07 8.04 -8.82
C LYS A 72 4.07 7.24 -7.52
N VAL A 73 5.26 7.10 -6.93
CA VAL A 73 5.45 6.61 -5.56
C VAL A 73 6.27 7.64 -4.80
N GLU A 74 5.77 8.03 -3.63
CA GLU A 74 6.44 8.98 -2.74
C GLU A 74 6.72 8.28 -1.41
N PHE A 75 7.86 8.61 -0.82
CA PHE A 75 8.24 8.16 0.52
C PHE A 75 8.47 9.38 1.39
N PHE A 76 7.89 9.38 2.59
CA PHE A 76 8.03 10.48 3.52
C PHE A 76 7.97 10.03 4.98
N ILE A 77 8.36 10.92 5.87
CA ILE A 77 8.26 10.72 7.32
C ILE A 77 7.07 11.54 7.85
N ASP A 78 6.19 10.91 8.62
CA ASP A 78 5.06 11.59 9.28
C ASP A 78 5.49 12.35 10.54
N GLU A 79 4.57 13.13 11.11
CA GLU A 79 4.82 13.98 12.30
C GLU A 79 5.30 13.19 13.52
N ASN A 80 5.01 11.88 13.58
CA ASN A 80 5.43 10.99 14.66
C ASN A 80 6.75 10.27 14.36
N GLY A 81 7.46 10.63 13.27
CA GLY A 81 8.68 9.97 12.83
C GLY A 81 8.44 8.64 12.12
N GLY A 82 7.18 8.28 11.83
CA GLY A 82 6.82 7.06 11.13
C GLY A 82 7.06 7.18 9.62
N GLN A 83 7.73 6.20 9.03
CA GLN A 83 7.92 6.16 7.58
C GLN A 83 6.62 5.77 6.87
N ARG A 84 6.33 6.47 5.77
CA ARG A 84 5.13 6.33 4.96
C ARG A 84 5.50 6.15 3.50
N VAL A 85 4.67 5.41 2.79
CA VAL A 85 4.68 5.32 1.33
C VAL A 85 3.32 5.78 0.80
N ARG A 86 3.35 6.58 -0.27
CA ARG A 86 2.16 6.98 -1.03
C ARG A 86 2.26 6.43 -2.44
N PHE A 87 1.31 5.59 -2.81
CA PHE A 87 1.13 5.18 -4.21
C PHE A 87 0.07 6.07 -4.85
N ILE A 88 0.36 6.62 -6.02
CA ILE A 88 -0.59 7.37 -6.82
C ILE A 88 -0.94 6.53 -8.04
N ILE A 89 -2.16 5.98 -8.06
CA ILE A 89 -2.64 5.02 -9.06
C ILE A 89 -3.99 5.49 -9.59
N ASP A 90 -4.13 5.68 -10.90
CA ASP A 90 -5.34 6.23 -11.54
C ASP A 90 -5.88 7.49 -10.81
N ASP A 91 -5.00 8.46 -10.55
CA ASP A 91 -5.27 9.71 -9.82
C ASP A 91 -5.75 9.55 -8.36
N LYS A 92 -5.67 8.33 -7.80
CA LYS A 92 -5.97 8.05 -6.39
C LYS A 92 -4.70 7.88 -5.58
N TYR A 93 -4.65 8.47 -4.40
CA TYR A 93 -3.53 8.37 -3.48
C TYR A 93 -3.81 7.33 -2.39
N TYR A 94 -2.84 6.46 -2.12
CA TYR A 94 -2.89 5.44 -1.06
C TYR A 94 -1.70 5.64 -0.12
N ASN A 95 -1.95 6.24 1.04
CA ASN A 95 -0.96 6.50 2.08
C ASN A 95 -0.93 5.34 3.08
N MET A 96 0.24 4.76 3.28
CA MET A 96 0.42 3.60 4.16
C MET A 96 1.68 3.75 5.01
N GLN A 97 1.63 3.23 6.22
CA GLN A 97 2.81 3.07 7.05
C GLN A 97 3.69 1.95 6.50
N ILE A 98 5.00 2.15 6.57
CA ILE A 98 5.95 1.18 6.04
C ILE A 98 7.17 1.16 6.94
N SER A 99 7.81 0.01 7.07
CA SER A 99 9.08 -0.09 7.79
C SER A 99 10.23 0.38 6.89
N GLU A 100 11.30 0.89 7.50
CA GLU A 100 12.51 1.32 6.79
C GLU A 100 13.07 0.24 5.86
N LYS A 101 13.11 -1.01 6.35
CA LYS A 101 13.54 -2.16 5.54
C LYS A 101 12.72 -2.32 4.26
N ASN A 102 11.42 -2.02 4.33
CA ASN A 102 10.52 -2.15 3.18
C ASN A 102 10.62 -0.95 2.23
N VAL A 103 10.98 0.24 2.70
CA VAL A 103 11.23 1.42 1.85
C VAL A 103 12.35 1.14 0.85
N GLU A 104 13.52 0.72 1.34
CA GLU A 104 14.69 0.46 0.49
C GLU A 104 14.42 -0.63 -0.55
N LYS A 105 13.66 -1.65 -0.14
CA LYS A 105 13.19 -2.75 -0.98
C LYS A 105 12.32 -2.28 -2.14
N ILE A 106 11.32 -1.44 -1.87
CA ILE A 106 10.41 -0.91 -2.90
C ILE A 106 11.16 0.05 -3.83
N LYS A 107 12.00 0.94 -3.28
CA LYS A 107 12.83 1.87 -4.08
C LYS A 107 13.68 1.12 -5.09
N LYS A 108 14.36 0.06 -4.65
CA LYS A 108 15.19 -0.78 -5.53
C LYS A 108 14.37 -1.47 -6.63
N PHE A 109 13.19 -2.00 -6.30
CA PHE A 109 12.34 -2.71 -7.27
C PHE A 109 11.76 -1.78 -8.33
N LEU A 110 11.18 -0.66 -7.90
CA LEU A 110 10.55 0.30 -8.80
C LEU A 110 11.56 1.27 -9.45
N ASN A 111 12.86 1.09 -9.19
CA ASN A 111 13.94 1.95 -9.68
C ASN A 111 13.73 3.44 -9.36
N ILE A 112 13.34 3.74 -8.12
CA ILE A 112 13.05 5.10 -7.64
C ILE A 112 14.26 5.65 -6.88
N ASN A 113 14.80 6.78 -7.34
CA ASN A 113 15.97 7.44 -6.75
C ASN A 113 15.62 8.63 -5.84
N ASN A 114 14.37 8.77 -5.42
CA ASN A 114 13.95 9.91 -4.58
C ASN A 114 14.46 9.77 -3.14
N THR A 115 14.95 10.89 -2.60
CA THR A 115 15.32 11.03 -1.19
C THR A 115 14.05 11.06 -0.32
N LEU A 116 14.11 10.55 0.90
CA LEU A 116 12.99 10.68 1.85
C LEU A 116 12.79 12.15 2.18
N GLU A 117 11.59 12.68 1.92
CA GLU A 117 11.22 14.05 2.28
C GLU A 117 10.36 14.04 3.55
N LEU A 118 10.46 15.05 4.39
CA LEU A 118 9.48 15.26 5.47
C LEU A 118 8.15 15.64 4.82
N ALA A 119 7.04 15.04 5.26
CA ALA A 119 5.73 15.42 4.74
C ALA A 119 5.47 16.89 5.09
N LEU A 120 5.43 17.76 4.07
CA LEU A 120 4.86 19.08 4.21
C LEU A 120 3.34 18.90 4.31
N THR A 121 2.81 19.31 5.46
CA THR A 121 1.39 19.29 5.87
C THR A 121 0.38 19.43 4.75
#